data_AF-A0A2V5MBW1-F1
#
_entry.id   AF-A0A2V5MBW1-F1
#
_cell.length_a   1.000
_cell.length_b   1.000
_cell.length_c   1.000
_cell.angle_alpha   90.00
_cell.angle_beta   90.00
_cell.angle_gamma   90.00
#
_symmetry.space_group_name_H-M   'P 1'
#
loop_
_entity.id
_entity.type
_entity.pdbx_description
1 polymer ?
#
loop_
_entity_poly.entity_id
_entity_poly.type
_entity_poly.pdbx_seq_one_letter_code
_entity_poly.pdbx_strand_id
1 'polypeptide(L)'
;MSDEKYALLRIFRGLFEGKPYRHRIANLGDLVASQLYEDLVALGKSTRLVERVQHHERVVNLKNLMIGKPGRRGDGTFGELVPAAVALTEKGMLVARGPVATIEIGAETKILAKAMIKQIDRVINDLVNQVNQFKRGGGNPICVAFVGINFAERYVSFEGKKKWPTDGKKYKHPIQEAAQAEQRLNDKAQSAFDEFQILRFRATNAKPFPFESVNLVRTEMEYSSI
;
A
#
# COMPACT_ATOMS: atom_id res chain seq x y z
N MET A 1 -1.08 22.56 -2.15
CA MET A 1 -0.16 21.75 -2.96
C MET A 1 0.54 20.82 -1.98
N SER A 2 0.53 19.50 -2.20
CA SER A 2 1.08 18.56 -1.21
C SER A 2 2.60 18.61 -1.23
N ASP A 3 3.22 18.82 -0.07
CA ASP A 3 4.67 18.84 0.09
C ASP A 3 5.34 17.47 -0.14
N GLU A 4 4.56 16.39 -0.23
CA GLU A 4 5.05 15.02 -0.40
C GLU A 4 5.65 14.79 -1.80
N LYS A 5 6.93 14.44 -1.83
CA LYS A 5 7.72 14.24 -3.05
C LYS A 5 7.31 13.01 -3.87
N TYR A 6 6.80 11.98 -3.21
CA TYR A 6 6.53 10.66 -3.79
C TYR A 6 5.05 10.44 -4.09
N ALA A 7 4.74 9.83 -5.23
CA ALA A 7 3.39 9.51 -5.67
C ALA A 7 2.68 8.60 -4.67
N LEU A 8 3.38 7.61 -4.12
CA LEU A 8 2.82 6.71 -3.11
C LEU A 8 2.35 7.46 -1.86
N LEU A 9 3.19 8.35 -1.32
CA LEU A 9 2.84 9.14 -0.13
C LEU A 9 1.66 10.08 -0.42
N ARG A 10 1.66 10.74 -1.59
CA ARG A 10 0.53 11.60 -2.01
C ARG A 10 -0.78 10.83 -2.13
N ILE A 11 -0.76 9.65 -2.74
CA ILE A 11 -1.96 8.81 -2.90
C ILE A 11 -2.42 8.29 -1.53
N PHE A 12 -1.49 7.88 -0.65
CA PHE A 12 -1.80 7.46 0.72
C PHE A 12 -2.48 8.58 1.52
N ARG A 13 -1.90 9.79 1.53
CA ARG A 13 -2.52 11.01 2.10
C ARG A 13 -3.90 11.26 1.52
N GLY A 14 -3.99 11.16 0.19
CA GLY A 14 -5.21 11.31 -0.58
C GLY A 14 -6.30 10.29 -0.25
N LEU A 15 -6.06 9.25 0.55
CA LEU A 15 -7.11 8.37 1.08
C LEU A 15 -7.92 9.02 2.20
N PHE A 16 -7.33 9.97 2.92
CA PHE A 16 -7.88 10.58 4.13
C PHE A 16 -8.16 12.07 3.99
N GLU A 17 -7.31 12.79 3.25
CA GLU A 17 -7.40 14.25 3.21
C GLU A 17 -8.66 14.72 2.47
N GLY A 18 -9.40 15.62 3.11
CA GLY A 18 -10.58 16.28 2.53
C GLY A 18 -11.80 15.38 2.30
N LYS A 19 -11.71 14.07 2.59
CA LYS A 19 -12.81 13.11 2.37
C LYS A 19 -12.85 11.99 3.41
N PRO A 20 -14.00 11.35 3.62
CA PRO A 20 -14.09 10.23 4.54
C PRO A 20 -13.34 8.99 4.01
N TYR A 21 -12.43 8.46 4.82
CA TYR A 21 -11.81 7.16 4.59
C TYR A 21 -12.82 6.03 4.84
N ARG A 22 -12.97 5.13 3.87
CA ARG A 22 -13.91 3.99 3.90
C ARG A 22 -13.15 2.67 3.87
N HIS A 23 -12.92 2.11 5.05
CA HIS A 23 -12.16 0.87 5.26
C HIS A 23 -12.69 -0.40 4.53
N ARG A 24 -13.92 -0.40 4.01
CA ARG A 24 -14.49 -1.53 3.26
C ARG A 24 -14.26 -1.47 1.75
N ILE A 25 -13.62 -0.40 1.26
CA ILE A 25 -13.21 -0.33 -0.14
C ILE A 25 -11.93 -1.16 -0.29
N ALA A 26 -12.06 -2.33 -0.94
CA ALA A 26 -11.04 -3.36 -0.93
C ALA A 26 -9.76 -3.01 -1.71
N ASN A 27 -9.84 -2.11 -2.70
CA ASN A 27 -8.74 -1.78 -3.62
C ASN A 27 -7.93 -0.54 -3.22
N LEU A 28 -8.17 0.07 -2.05
CA LEU A 28 -7.41 1.25 -1.63
C LEU A 28 -5.93 0.92 -1.35
N GLY A 29 -5.65 -0.29 -0.86
CA GLY A 29 -4.29 -0.77 -0.64
C GLY A 29 -3.54 -0.92 -1.98
N ASP A 30 -4.15 -1.61 -2.94
CA ASP A 30 -3.58 -1.83 -4.28
C ASP A 30 -3.30 -0.51 -5.00
N LEU A 31 -4.22 0.47 -4.84
CA LEU A 31 -4.04 1.81 -5.38
C LEU A 31 -2.75 2.46 -4.86
N VAL A 32 -2.49 2.39 -3.55
CA VAL A 32 -1.26 2.91 -2.93
C VAL A 32 -0.04 2.11 -3.38
N ALA A 33 -0.09 0.78 -3.27
CA ALA A 33 1.02 -0.10 -3.61
C ALA A 33 1.48 0.07 -5.07
N SER A 34 0.54 0.25 -6.00
CA SER A 34 0.85 0.45 -7.42
C SER A 34 1.65 1.72 -7.73
N GLN A 35 1.70 2.69 -6.81
CA GLN A 35 2.47 3.92 -6.99
C GLN A 35 3.97 3.73 -6.74
N LEU A 36 4.37 2.65 -6.04
CA LEU A 36 5.79 2.32 -5.87
C LEU A 36 6.50 2.28 -7.23
N TYR A 37 5.87 1.66 -8.22
CA TYR A 37 6.46 1.49 -9.56
C TYR A 37 6.59 2.81 -10.31
N GLU A 38 5.63 3.72 -10.13
CA GLU A 38 5.71 5.06 -10.69
C GLU A 38 6.88 5.84 -10.07
N ASP A 39 7.04 5.75 -8.75
CA ASP A 39 8.14 6.41 -8.04
C ASP A 39 9.50 5.83 -8.43
N LEU A 40 9.64 4.50 -8.54
CA LEU A 40 10.88 3.85 -8.97
C LEU A 40 11.34 4.32 -10.36
N VAL A 41 10.39 4.44 -11.31
CA VAL A 41 10.68 4.93 -12.66
C VAL A 41 10.95 6.43 -12.65
N ALA A 42 10.16 7.23 -11.93
CA ALA A 42 10.33 8.67 -11.83
C ALA A 42 11.67 9.08 -11.21
N LEU A 43 12.16 8.30 -10.25
CA LEU A 43 13.48 8.51 -9.62
C LEU A 43 14.64 8.26 -10.58
N GLY A 44 14.44 7.46 -11.63
CA GLY A 44 15.42 7.25 -12.70
C GLY A 44 16.76 6.64 -12.22
N LYS A 45 16.78 5.95 -11.08
CA LYS A 45 18.02 5.41 -10.49
C LYS A 45 18.54 4.15 -11.19
N SER A 46 17.68 3.44 -11.92
CA SER A 46 18.03 2.25 -12.68
C SER A 46 17.67 2.45 -14.15
N THR A 47 18.68 2.74 -14.99
CA THR A 47 18.49 2.91 -16.44
C THR A 47 17.83 1.70 -17.07
N ARG A 48 18.27 0.48 -16.68
CA ARG A 48 17.70 -0.78 -17.16
C ARG A 48 16.22 -0.94 -16.83
N LEU A 49 15.79 -0.51 -15.64
CA LEU A 49 14.37 -0.55 -15.28
C LEU A 49 13.56 0.40 -16.18
N VAL A 50 14.05 1.63 -16.33
CA VAL A 50 13.39 2.67 -17.14
C VAL A 50 13.23 2.22 -18.59
N GLU A 51 14.30 1.71 -19.21
CA GLU A 51 14.27 1.19 -20.59
C GLU A 51 13.24 0.06 -20.77
N ARG A 52 13.24 -0.92 -19.87
CA ARG A 52 12.31 -2.05 -19.92
C ARG A 52 10.85 -1.62 -19.76
N VAL A 53 10.58 -0.61 -18.93
CA VAL A 53 9.25 -0.03 -18.79
C VAL A 53 8.84 0.72 -20.07
N GLN A 54 9.75 1.51 -20.65
CA GLN A 54 9.51 2.25 -21.90
C GLN A 54 9.22 1.32 -23.08
N HIS A 55 9.86 0.15 -23.13
CA HIS A 55 9.59 -0.89 -24.13
C HIS A 55 8.35 -1.76 -23.80
N HIS A 56 7.63 -1.46 -22.72
CA HIS A 56 6.51 -2.25 -22.21
C HIS A 56 6.86 -3.72 -21.92
N GLU A 57 8.14 -4.04 -21.67
CA GLU A 57 8.57 -5.38 -21.24
C GLU A 57 8.18 -5.63 -19.78
N ARG A 58 8.02 -4.56 -18.99
CA ARG A 58 7.65 -4.61 -17.58
C ARG A 58 6.44 -3.74 -17.30
N VAL A 59 5.44 -4.33 -16.65
CA VAL A 59 4.12 -3.74 -16.44
C VAL A 59 3.61 -3.99 -15.04
N VAL A 60 2.64 -3.18 -14.63
CA VAL A 60 1.89 -3.39 -13.39
C VAL A 60 0.61 -4.15 -13.68
N ASN A 61 0.39 -5.23 -12.93
CA ASN A 61 -0.86 -5.96 -12.98
C ASN A 61 -1.92 -5.31 -12.07
N LEU A 62 -2.96 -4.72 -12.66
CA LEU A 62 -4.08 -4.10 -11.93
C LEU A 62 -5.37 -4.92 -11.97
N LYS A 63 -5.39 -6.05 -12.68
CA LYS A 63 -6.59 -6.86 -12.84
C LYS A 63 -6.26 -8.29 -12.44
N ASN A 64 -7.09 -8.86 -11.55
CA ASN A 64 -7.22 -10.29 -11.29
C ASN A 64 -7.58 -11.12 -12.57
N LEU A 65 -6.87 -10.94 -13.68
CA LEU A 65 -7.12 -11.58 -14.97
C LEU A 65 -5.80 -12.11 -15.55
N MET A 66 -5.35 -13.26 -15.03
CA MET A 66 -4.65 -14.21 -15.89
C MET A 66 -5.70 -14.85 -16.80
N ILE A 67 -5.55 -14.73 -18.12
CA ILE A 67 -6.37 -15.48 -19.07
C ILE A 67 -6.15 -16.98 -18.80
N GLY A 68 -7.23 -17.72 -18.52
CA GLY A 68 -7.21 -19.17 -18.29
C GLY A 68 -6.87 -19.63 -16.86
N LYS A 69 -6.73 -18.74 -15.87
CA LYS A 69 -6.53 -19.12 -14.45
C LYS A 69 -7.52 -18.36 -13.55
N PRO A 70 -8.08 -18.98 -12.48
CA PRO A 70 -8.96 -18.28 -11.56
C PRO A 70 -8.24 -17.07 -10.97
N GLY A 71 -8.91 -15.91 -10.90
CA GLY A 71 -8.35 -14.67 -10.35
C GLY A 71 -7.72 -14.92 -8.97
N ARG A 72 -6.41 -14.68 -8.87
CA ARG A 72 -5.62 -14.89 -7.65
C ARG A 72 -5.13 -13.53 -7.18
N ARG A 73 -5.30 -13.26 -5.88
CA ARG A 73 -4.78 -12.07 -5.18
C ARG A 73 -3.33 -11.80 -5.61
N GLY A 74 -3.10 -10.61 -6.12
CA GLY A 74 -1.84 -10.13 -6.70
C GLY A 74 -2.04 -8.78 -7.39
N ASP A 75 -3.00 -7.99 -6.90
CA ASP A 75 -3.32 -6.69 -7.43
C ASP A 75 -2.17 -5.73 -7.08
N GLY A 76 -1.64 -5.01 -8.06
CA GLY A 76 -0.49 -4.14 -7.87
C GLY A 76 0.86 -4.86 -7.81
N THR A 77 1.04 -5.98 -8.52
CA THR A 77 2.37 -6.60 -8.73
C THR A 77 3.03 -6.12 -10.01
N PHE A 78 4.36 -6.02 -10.03
CA PHE A 78 5.15 -5.63 -11.19
C PHE A 78 5.99 -6.79 -11.71
N GLY A 79 6.07 -6.91 -13.03
CA GLY A 79 6.91 -7.92 -13.66
C GLY A 79 6.74 -7.98 -15.18
N GLU A 80 7.18 -9.08 -15.76
CA GLU A 80 7.22 -9.28 -17.21
C GLU A 80 5.83 -9.29 -17.82
N LEU A 81 5.60 -8.51 -18.89
CA LEU A 81 4.35 -8.58 -19.65
C LEU A 81 4.16 -9.99 -20.23
N VAL A 82 2.95 -10.54 -20.14
CA VAL A 82 2.62 -11.77 -20.88
C VAL A 82 2.85 -11.55 -22.38
N PRO A 83 3.64 -12.38 -23.09
CA PRO A 83 4.06 -12.10 -24.48
C PRO A 83 2.92 -11.85 -25.47
N ALA A 84 1.76 -12.47 -25.26
CA ALA A 84 0.58 -12.33 -26.12
C ALA A 84 -0.36 -11.18 -25.70
N ALA A 85 -0.06 -10.46 -24.63
CA ALA A 85 -0.90 -9.40 -24.08
C ALA A 85 -0.47 -8.02 -24.56
N VAL A 86 -1.41 -7.07 -24.50
CA VAL A 86 -1.15 -5.66 -24.77
C VAL A 86 -1.06 -4.92 -23.45
N ALA A 87 0.01 -4.13 -23.30
CA ALA A 87 0.16 -3.20 -22.20
C ALA A 87 -0.54 -1.86 -22.53
N LEU A 88 -1.21 -1.27 -21.55
CA LEU A 88 -1.88 0.01 -21.69
C LEU A 88 -1.26 1.05 -20.76
N THR A 89 -0.72 2.12 -21.33
CA THR A 89 -0.23 3.27 -20.57
C THR A 89 -1.35 4.28 -20.44
N GLU A 90 -1.93 4.38 -19.24
CA GLU A 90 -2.95 5.37 -18.94
C GLU A 90 -2.35 6.78 -18.90
N LYS A 91 -3.13 7.78 -19.29
CA LYS A 91 -2.66 9.18 -19.33
C LYS A 91 -2.17 9.62 -17.95
N GLY A 92 -0.92 10.04 -17.87
CA GLY A 92 -0.28 10.52 -16.64
C GLY A 92 0.46 9.44 -15.84
N MET A 93 0.48 8.19 -16.32
CA MET A 93 1.26 7.10 -15.74
C MET A 93 2.56 6.91 -16.52
N LEU A 94 3.65 6.57 -15.82
CA LEU A 94 4.95 6.23 -16.40
C LEU A 94 5.05 4.75 -16.73
N VAL A 95 4.38 3.90 -15.95
CA VAL A 95 4.42 2.44 -16.12
C VAL A 95 3.15 1.96 -16.82
N ALA A 96 3.28 1.07 -17.79
CA ALA A 96 2.12 0.48 -18.46
C ALA A 96 1.41 -0.56 -17.57
N ARG A 97 0.13 -0.80 -17.84
CA ARG A 97 -0.72 -1.77 -17.12
C ARG A 97 -1.01 -2.97 -17.99
N GLY A 98 -0.87 -4.18 -17.44
CA GLY A 98 -1.09 -5.41 -18.20
C GLY A 98 -0.92 -6.67 -17.35
N PRO A 99 -1.34 -7.84 -17.84
CA PRO A 99 -1.12 -9.11 -17.17
C PRO A 99 0.37 -9.45 -17.15
N VAL A 100 0.84 -9.97 -16.02
CA VAL A 100 2.25 -10.35 -15.84
C VAL A 100 2.48 -11.86 -15.94
N ALA A 101 3.58 -12.26 -16.59
CA ALA A 101 4.04 -13.64 -16.71
C ALA A 101 4.80 -14.10 -15.45
N THR A 102 5.59 -13.20 -14.86
CA THR A 102 6.36 -13.41 -13.63
C THR A 102 6.18 -12.23 -12.69
N ILE A 103 6.34 -12.44 -11.39
CA ILE A 103 6.35 -11.35 -10.40
C ILE A 103 7.82 -11.03 -10.11
N GLU A 104 8.25 -9.80 -10.38
CA GLU A 104 9.59 -9.31 -10.04
C GLU A 104 9.56 -8.48 -8.77
N ILE A 105 8.52 -7.68 -8.57
CA ILE A 105 8.29 -6.91 -7.35
C ILE A 105 6.83 -7.06 -6.92
N GLY A 106 6.60 -7.60 -5.73
CA GLY A 106 5.29 -7.66 -5.10
C GLY A 106 5.17 -6.63 -4.00
N ALA A 107 4.26 -5.66 -4.15
CA ALA A 107 3.99 -4.64 -3.16
C ALA A 107 2.61 -4.84 -2.52
N GLU A 108 2.50 -4.63 -1.21
CA GLU A 108 1.23 -4.73 -0.47
C GLU A 108 1.08 -3.55 0.48
N THR A 109 -0.15 -3.04 0.63
CA THR A 109 -0.44 -1.96 1.57
C THR A 109 -1.58 -2.32 2.53
N LYS A 110 -1.32 -2.27 3.84
CA LYS A 110 -2.33 -2.41 4.89
C LYS A 110 -2.50 -1.12 5.68
N ILE A 111 -3.73 -0.83 6.11
CA ILE A 111 -4.07 0.41 6.81
C ILE A 111 -4.80 0.10 8.11
N LEU A 112 -4.15 0.41 9.23
CA LEU A 112 -4.67 0.29 10.58
C LEU A 112 -5.17 1.66 11.07
N ALA A 113 -6.44 1.97 10.75
CA ALA A 113 -7.02 3.27 11.07
C ALA A 113 -7.64 3.37 12.47
N LYS A 114 -8.16 2.26 13.02
CA LYS A 114 -8.73 2.12 14.39
C LYS A 114 -8.84 0.65 14.80
N ALA A 115 -9.09 0.38 16.09
CA ALA A 115 -9.31 -0.98 16.61
C ALA A 115 -8.19 -1.95 16.18
N MET A 116 -6.95 -1.49 16.28
CA MET A 116 -5.80 -2.10 15.62
C MET A 116 -5.47 -3.44 16.25
N ILE A 117 -5.43 -3.50 17.58
CA ILE A 117 -5.03 -4.71 18.29
C ILE A 117 -6.04 -5.83 18.10
N LYS A 118 -7.33 -5.49 17.99
CA LYS A 118 -8.39 -6.46 17.70
C LYS A 118 -8.20 -7.16 16.34
N GLN A 119 -7.57 -6.51 15.36
CA GLN A 119 -7.43 -7.03 14.00
C GLN A 119 -5.99 -7.40 13.62
N ILE A 120 -5.02 -7.13 14.50
CA ILE A 120 -3.59 -7.19 14.16
C ILE A 120 -3.13 -8.59 13.72
N ASP A 121 -3.60 -9.64 14.37
CA ASP A 121 -3.20 -11.01 14.03
C ASP A 121 -3.73 -11.41 12.63
N ARG A 122 -4.94 -10.94 12.27
CA ARG A 122 -5.47 -11.12 10.91
C ARG A 122 -4.62 -10.35 9.89
N VAL A 123 -4.22 -9.11 10.22
CA VAL A 123 -3.42 -8.28 9.31
C VAL A 123 -2.03 -8.88 9.08
N ILE A 124 -1.38 -9.38 10.13
CA ILE A 124 -0.10 -10.08 10.04
C ILE A 124 -0.24 -11.33 9.16
N ASN A 125 -1.27 -12.15 9.40
CA ASN A 125 -1.52 -13.33 8.58
C ASN A 125 -1.78 -12.97 7.11
N ASP A 126 -2.55 -11.91 6.84
CA ASP A 126 -2.81 -11.43 5.49
C ASP A 126 -1.50 -10.99 4.80
N LEU A 127 -0.62 -10.25 5.50
CA LEU A 127 0.69 -9.81 5.00
C LEU A 127 1.63 -11.00 4.67
N VAL A 128 1.82 -11.92 5.61
CA VAL A 128 2.70 -13.09 5.42
C VAL A 128 2.17 -13.99 4.31
N ASN A 129 0.86 -14.20 4.25
CA ASN A 129 0.25 -14.98 3.17
C ASN A 129 0.38 -14.30 1.80
N GLN A 130 0.44 -12.96 1.77
CA GLN A 130 0.65 -12.22 0.53
C GLN A 130 2.05 -12.46 -0.03
N VAL A 131 3.10 -12.47 0.81
CA VAL A 131 4.46 -12.88 0.39
C VAL A 131 4.45 -14.26 -0.23
N ASN A 132 3.74 -15.21 0.39
CA ASN A 132 3.60 -16.56 -0.17
C ASN A 132 2.89 -16.55 -1.53
N GLN A 133 1.95 -15.62 -1.79
CA GLN A 133 1.36 -15.46 -3.12
C GLN A 133 2.35 -14.89 -4.12
N PHE A 134 3.13 -13.86 -3.74
CA PHE A 134 4.16 -13.30 -4.63
C PHE A 134 5.15 -14.37 -5.08
N LYS A 135 5.64 -15.19 -4.14
CA LYS A 135 6.60 -16.26 -4.43
C LYS A 135 6.04 -17.42 -5.26
N ARG A 136 4.71 -17.61 -5.31
CA ARG A 136 4.07 -18.61 -6.18
C ARG A 136 4.10 -18.24 -7.66
N GLY A 137 4.34 -16.97 -8.00
CA GLY A 137 4.44 -16.49 -9.38
C GLY A 137 5.70 -16.96 -10.13
N GLY A 138 6.60 -17.68 -9.45
CA GLY A 138 7.93 -18.03 -9.97
C GLY A 138 8.95 -16.92 -9.77
N GLY A 139 10.24 -17.27 -9.81
CA GLY A 139 11.35 -16.34 -9.57
C GLY A 139 11.64 -16.10 -8.07
N ASN A 140 12.38 -15.03 -7.78
CA ASN A 140 12.66 -14.54 -6.44
C ASN A 140 12.23 -13.06 -6.33
N PRO A 141 10.93 -12.79 -6.18
CA PRO A 141 10.41 -11.42 -6.20
C PRO A 141 10.87 -10.62 -4.99
N ILE A 142 11.15 -9.34 -5.20
CA ILE A 142 11.32 -8.37 -4.10
C ILE A 142 9.94 -8.12 -3.50
N CYS A 143 9.78 -8.43 -2.23
CA CYS A 143 8.54 -8.29 -1.47
C CYS A 143 8.60 -7.02 -0.63
N VAL A 144 7.72 -6.06 -0.93
CA VAL A 144 7.65 -4.76 -0.25
C VAL A 144 6.32 -4.61 0.47
N ALA A 145 6.33 -4.17 1.72
CA ALA A 145 5.12 -3.84 2.48
C ALA A 145 5.10 -2.39 2.94
N PHE A 146 3.94 -1.75 2.80
CA PHE A 146 3.62 -0.48 3.42
C PHE A 146 2.49 -0.68 4.43
N VAL A 147 2.72 -0.34 5.70
CA VAL A 147 1.67 -0.43 6.72
C VAL A 147 1.39 0.92 7.33
N GLY A 148 0.22 1.48 7.01
CA GLY A 148 -0.29 2.70 7.60
C GLY A 148 -0.76 2.48 9.03
N ILE A 149 -0.19 3.19 10.00
CA ILE A 149 -0.62 3.17 11.41
C ILE A 149 -1.07 4.56 11.83
N ASN A 150 -2.32 4.64 12.30
CA ASN A 150 -2.93 5.90 12.71
C ASN A 150 -2.60 6.26 14.18
N PHE A 151 -2.03 7.43 14.39
CA PHE A 151 -1.69 8.01 15.69
C PHE A 151 -2.64 9.14 16.10
N ALA A 152 -3.79 9.26 15.44
CA ALA A 152 -4.79 10.27 15.82
C ALA A 152 -5.31 10.03 17.25
N GLU A 153 -5.50 11.14 17.99
CA GLU A 153 -6.06 11.13 19.35
C GLU A 153 -7.56 10.82 19.37
N ARG A 154 -8.23 10.88 18.23
CA ARG A 154 -9.63 10.52 18.05
C ARG A 154 -9.89 10.05 16.64
N TYR A 155 -10.88 9.20 16.47
CA TYR A 155 -11.25 8.69 15.16
C TYR A 155 -12.75 8.51 15.02
N VAL A 156 -13.28 8.79 13.83
CA VAL A 156 -14.65 8.43 13.44
C VAL A 156 -14.59 7.42 12.32
N SER A 157 -15.10 6.22 12.56
CA SER A 157 -15.25 5.22 11.50
C SER A 157 -16.65 5.25 10.88
N PHE A 158 -16.72 4.94 9.59
CA PHE A 158 -17.97 4.88 8.84
C PHE A 158 -18.32 3.45 8.46
N GLU A 159 -19.56 3.05 8.74
CA GLU A 159 -20.18 1.82 8.22
C GLU A 159 -21.46 2.20 7.48
N GLY A 160 -21.38 2.24 6.14
CA GLY A 160 -22.43 2.85 5.34
C GLY A 160 -22.61 4.32 5.73
N LYS A 161 -23.83 4.68 6.16
CA LYS A 161 -24.14 6.03 6.67
C LYS A 161 -23.87 6.21 8.17
N LYS A 162 -23.62 5.11 8.91
CA LYS A 162 -23.45 5.15 10.36
C LYS A 162 -22.04 5.60 10.74
N LYS A 163 -21.96 6.48 11.74
CA LYS A 163 -20.72 6.97 12.34
C LYS A 163 -20.47 6.26 13.66
N TRP A 164 -19.22 5.87 13.88
CA TRP A 164 -18.77 5.20 15.09
C TRP A 164 -17.53 5.92 15.62
N PRO A 165 -17.69 6.94 16.48
CA PRO A 165 -16.58 7.64 17.11
C PRO A 165 -15.90 6.78 18.19
N THR A 166 -14.61 6.97 18.35
CA THR A 166 -13.85 6.45 19.51
C THR A 166 -14.12 7.29 20.75
N ASP A 167 -14.09 6.67 21.94
CA ASP A 167 -14.32 7.32 23.24
C ASP A 167 -13.11 7.24 24.20
N GLY A 168 -12.02 6.59 23.77
CA GLY A 168 -10.79 6.43 24.56
C GLY A 168 -10.87 5.39 25.68
N LYS A 169 -12.06 4.82 25.90
CA LYS A 169 -12.37 3.85 26.95
C LYS A 169 -12.74 2.51 26.34
N LYS A 170 -14.02 2.34 25.97
CA LYS A 170 -14.55 1.12 25.35
C LYS A 170 -14.07 1.02 23.90
N TYR A 171 -14.01 2.15 23.21
CA TYR A 171 -13.51 2.28 21.85
C TYR A 171 -12.24 3.13 21.89
N LYS A 172 -11.10 2.43 22.02
CA LYS A 172 -9.78 3.05 22.10
C LYS A 172 -9.53 4.02 20.94
N HIS A 173 -8.90 5.13 21.27
CA HIS A 173 -8.34 6.03 20.27
C HIS A 173 -7.17 5.36 19.57
N PRO A 174 -6.95 5.63 18.26
CA PRO A 174 -5.84 5.04 17.52
C PRO A 174 -4.48 5.15 18.23
N ILE A 175 -4.17 6.33 18.77
CA ILE A 175 -2.92 6.57 19.50
C ILE A 175 -2.69 5.63 20.70
N GLN A 176 -3.75 5.12 21.34
CA GLN A 176 -3.65 4.20 22.47
C GLN A 176 -3.24 2.78 22.05
N GLU A 177 -3.38 2.45 20.77
CA GLU A 177 -3.05 1.13 20.21
C GLU A 177 -1.81 1.16 19.29
N ALA A 178 -1.48 2.33 18.74
CA ALA A 178 -0.53 2.49 17.64
C ALA A 178 0.86 1.89 17.93
N ALA A 179 1.45 2.21 19.08
CA ALA A 179 2.78 1.69 19.45
C ALA A 179 2.80 0.16 19.59
N GLN A 180 1.74 -0.43 20.18
CA GLN A 180 1.64 -1.88 20.29
C GLN A 180 1.38 -2.55 18.93
N ALA A 181 0.59 -1.92 18.06
CA ALA A 181 0.35 -2.42 16.72
C ALA A 181 1.65 -2.43 15.89
N GLU A 182 2.42 -1.34 15.97
CA GLU A 182 3.72 -1.21 15.31
C GLU A 182 4.70 -2.28 15.79
N GLN A 183 4.85 -2.45 17.10
CA GLN A 183 5.74 -3.47 17.67
C GLN A 183 5.37 -4.87 17.17
N ARG A 184 4.08 -5.24 17.19
CA ARG A 184 3.63 -6.56 16.72
C ARG A 184 3.87 -6.79 15.23
N LEU A 185 3.77 -5.75 14.41
CA LEU A 185 4.06 -5.84 12.98
C LEU A 185 5.55 -6.06 12.73
N ASN A 186 6.40 -5.31 13.43
CA ASN A 186 7.85 -5.48 13.33
C ASN A 186 8.27 -6.89 13.80
N ASP A 187 7.74 -7.35 14.94
CA ASP A 187 8.11 -8.65 15.50
C ASP A 187 7.67 -9.85 14.64
N LYS A 188 6.53 -9.74 13.95
CA LYS A 188 5.85 -10.91 13.35
C LYS A 188 5.70 -10.88 11.84
N ALA A 189 5.79 -9.71 11.20
CA ALA A 189 5.58 -9.58 9.76
C ALA A 189 6.82 -9.06 9.02
N GLN A 190 7.62 -8.19 9.64
CA GLN A 190 8.75 -7.52 8.96
C GLN A 190 9.71 -8.49 8.29
N SER A 191 10.11 -9.56 8.96
CA SER A 191 11.07 -10.55 8.45
C SER A 191 10.58 -11.36 7.25
N ALA A 192 9.29 -11.28 6.90
CA ALA A 192 8.74 -11.94 5.71
C ALA A 192 8.98 -11.14 4.43
N PHE A 193 9.28 -9.84 4.55
CA PHE A 193 9.47 -8.92 3.42
C PHE A 193 10.95 -8.56 3.25
N ASP A 194 11.34 -8.24 2.02
CA ASP A 194 12.65 -7.66 1.72
C ASP A 194 12.69 -6.20 2.19
N GLU A 195 11.58 -5.48 2.01
CA GLU A 195 11.40 -4.10 2.48
C GLU A 195 10.08 -3.95 3.24
N PHE A 196 10.11 -3.30 4.40
CA PHE A 196 8.94 -3.17 5.27
C PHE A 196 8.89 -1.78 5.90
N GLN A 197 7.93 -0.97 5.46
CA GLN A 197 7.80 0.41 5.91
C GLN A 197 6.51 0.66 6.68
N ILE A 198 6.66 1.29 7.85
CA ILE A 198 5.54 1.82 8.63
C ILE A 198 5.28 3.28 8.26
N LEU A 199 4.10 3.54 7.67
CA LEU A 199 3.62 4.90 7.40
C LEU A 199 2.85 5.41 8.62
N ARG A 200 3.52 6.17 9.49
CA ARG A 200 2.91 6.75 10.70
C ARG A 200 2.18 8.03 10.36
N PHE A 201 0.87 8.06 10.53
CA PHE A 201 0.03 9.20 10.18
C PHE A 201 -0.96 9.55 11.28
N ARG A 202 -1.53 10.76 11.25
CA ARG A 202 -2.72 11.12 12.03
C ARG A 202 -3.82 11.54 11.09
N ALA A 203 -4.92 10.78 11.10
CA ALA A 203 -6.16 11.20 10.46
C ALA A 203 -7.33 10.89 11.38
N THR A 204 -8.18 11.88 11.63
CA THR A 204 -9.34 11.70 12.53
C THR A 204 -10.55 11.10 11.81
N ASN A 205 -10.56 11.14 10.48
CA ASN A 205 -11.68 10.78 9.63
C ASN A 205 -13.00 11.51 10.02
N ALA A 206 -12.87 12.70 10.59
CA ALA A 206 -13.97 13.63 10.88
C ALA A 206 -13.72 14.94 10.13
N LYS A 207 -14.79 15.62 9.68
CA LYS A 207 -14.68 16.92 9.00
C LYS A 207 -13.77 17.88 9.80
N PRO A 208 -12.82 18.58 9.15
CA PRO A 208 -12.61 18.73 7.71
C PRO A 208 -11.84 17.59 7.01
N PHE A 209 -11.69 16.45 7.67
CA PHE A 209 -10.88 15.29 7.26
C PHE A 209 -9.39 15.64 7.18
N PRO A 210 -8.80 16.08 8.31
CA PRO A 210 -7.37 16.39 8.35
C PRO A 210 -6.54 15.11 8.23
N PHE A 211 -5.38 15.26 7.59
CA PHE A 211 -4.32 14.27 7.52
C PHE A 211 -2.99 14.96 7.81
N GLU A 212 -2.12 14.28 8.55
CA GLU A 212 -0.72 14.63 8.67
C GLU A 212 0.13 13.37 8.82
N SER A 213 1.36 13.41 8.33
CA SER A 213 2.39 12.43 8.69
C SER A 213 2.89 12.74 10.10
N VAL A 214 3.09 11.72 10.95
CA VAL A 214 3.57 11.93 12.33
C VAL A 214 4.93 12.62 12.34
N ASN A 215 5.79 12.31 11.37
CA ASN A 215 7.02 13.02 11.05
C ASN A 215 7.28 12.88 9.54
N LEU A 216 6.93 13.90 8.76
CA LEU A 216 7.02 13.86 7.30
C LEU A 216 8.45 13.62 6.81
N VAL A 217 9.42 14.38 7.33
CA VAL A 217 10.84 14.28 6.92
C VAL A 217 11.36 12.86 7.13
N ARG A 218 11.07 12.26 8.28
CA ARG A 218 11.46 10.88 8.57
C ARG A 218 10.76 9.90 7.62
N THR A 219 9.45 10.04 7.40
CA THR A 219 8.71 9.17 6.48
C THR A 219 9.24 9.25 5.06
N GLU A 220 9.58 10.43 4.58
CA GLU A 220 10.17 10.61 3.25
C GLU A 220 11.58 10.01 3.15
N MET A 221 12.41 10.16 4.19
CA MET A 221 13.73 9.52 4.22
C MET A 221 13.62 7.99 4.25
N GLU A 222 12.78 7.44 5.12
CA GLU A 222 12.53 5.98 5.22
C GLU A 222 11.93 5.43 3.91
N TYR A 223 11.08 6.20 3.22
CA TYR A 223 10.54 5.77 1.92
C TYR A 223 11.61 5.80 0.84
N SER A 224 12.46 6.84 0.84
CA SER A 224 13.48 7.03 -0.18
C SER A 224 14.63 6.03 -0.14
N SER A 225 14.74 5.26 0.94
CA SER A 225 15.72 4.18 1.07
C SER A 225 15.24 2.84 0.50
N ILE A 226 13.96 2.73 0.14
CA ILE A 226 13.35 1.58 -0.53
C ILE A 226 13.65 1.66 -2.03
#